data_AF-A0A5Q4GTK1-F1
#
_entry.id   AF-A0A5Q4GTK1-F1
#
_cell.length_a   1.000
_cell.length_b   1.000
_cell.length_c   1.000
_cell.angle_alpha   90.00
_cell.angle_beta   90.00
_cell.angle_gamma   90.00
#
_symmetry.space_group_name_H-M   'P 1'
#
loop_
_entity.id
_entity.type
_entity.pdbx_description
1 polymer ?
#
loop_
_entity_poly.entity_id
_entity_poly.type
_entity_poly.pdbx_seq_one_letter_code
_entity_poly.pdbx_strand_id
1 'polypeptide(L)'
;MIRTFGRVTTIVLITWTSTGWWLAGARAAENPYPVPEGGVPELVALIQKVSQVQPESPQDDIRHRRFARPAIRKAAERILELEQDATSEAYQAARFLVMVDRIRSIAQGHPDPQQTMTDAYAYIGELVKAGQHRVAADLALLLGRTLVQVGEWQDAVDMHKSVSPLFADTKSPAIVSQLRSISESVLEISAQMEEIGPAAEKPVMQPTGRLVPLDLSGAWNRKMVDFSGSGDFEGNGLAELPEGEQVLRGVTFRIGEGVVQLGSTNLPDESGEVADIEVQRKISRLYALHATQWNTDDGALVGQYRLTYQDGETASLPIVYGADIRDWWIWDIGMPLTRGVVAWTGANLHTERYGVALRLCLSVWENPHPDKQVAALDFVSSMDTEAAPFCVALTVEELESP
;
A
#
# COMPACT_ATOMS: atom_id res chain seq x y z
N MET A 1 -38.68 19.79 11.37
CA MET A 1 -38.88 21.06 10.66
C MET A 1 -37.55 21.39 9.98
N ILE A 2 -37.23 20.90 8.78
CA ILE A 2 -37.65 21.33 7.42
C ILE A 2 -37.38 22.82 7.12
N ARG A 3 -36.53 23.01 6.08
CA ARG A 3 -36.17 24.21 5.28
C ARG A 3 -35.04 25.09 5.88
N THR A 4 -33.99 25.48 5.14
CA THR A 4 -33.95 25.75 3.69
C THR A 4 -32.52 25.68 3.11
N PHE A 5 -32.41 25.04 1.94
CA PHE A 5 -31.36 25.22 0.93
C PHE A 5 -31.31 26.67 0.43
N GLY A 6 -30.13 27.15 0.00
CA GLY A 6 -30.00 28.39 -0.77
C GLY A 6 -28.56 28.77 -1.11
N ARG A 7 -28.07 28.31 -2.27
CA ARG A 7 -26.91 28.88 -2.99
C ARG A 7 -27.26 30.29 -3.52
N VAL A 8 -26.22 31.12 -3.73
CA VAL A 8 -25.95 32.07 -4.86
C VAL A 8 -24.94 33.13 -4.36
N THR A 9 -23.66 32.98 -4.70
CA THR A 9 -22.91 33.76 -5.71
C THR A 9 -22.47 35.16 -5.25
N THR A 10 -21.16 35.38 -5.14
CA THR A 10 -20.53 36.68 -5.44
C THR A 10 -19.14 36.43 -6.00
N ILE A 11 -18.99 36.83 -7.27
CA ILE A 11 -17.76 36.88 -8.06
C ILE A 11 -16.92 38.06 -7.55
N VAL A 12 -15.64 37.83 -7.28
CA VAL A 12 -14.64 38.91 -7.17
C VAL A 12 -13.55 38.62 -8.19
N LEU A 13 -13.48 39.46 -9.22
CA LEU A 13 -12.37 39.58 -10.15
C LEU A 13 -11.17 40.19 -9.41
N ILE A 14 -10.04 39.48 -9.40
CA ILE A 14 -8.73 40.07 -9.09
C ILE A 14 -7.86 39.90 -10.33
N THR A 15 -7.51 41.03 -10.94
CA THR A 15 -6.55 41.13 -12.03
C THR A 15 -5.13 40.91 -11.50
N TRP A 16 -4.44 39.89 -12.01
CA TRP A 16 -3.00 39.76 -11.81
C TRP A 16 -2.25 40.31 -13.02
N THR A 17 -1.40 41.31 -12.78
CA THR A 17 -0.37 41.73 -13.72
C THR A 17 0.81 40.78 -13.59
N SER A 18 1.29 40.28 -14.72
CA SER A 18 2.46 39.42 -14.82
C SER A 18 3.73 40.24 -14.64
N THR A 19 4.68 39.71 -13.86
CA THR A 19 6.12 39.87 -14.11
C THR A 19 6.84 38.73 -13.43
N GLY A 20 7.59 37.97 -14.23
CA GLY A 20 8.10 36.65 -13.88
C GLY A 20 9.41 36.66 -13.10
N TRP A 21 9.71 35.51 -12.53
CA TRP A 21 11.05 35.05 -12.14
C TRP A 21 11.13 33.55 -12.41
N TRP A 22 12.05 33.14 -13.28
CA TRP A 22 12.50 31.74 -13.41
C TRP A 22 13.70 31.52 -12.49
N LEU A 23 13.86 30.26 -12.04
CA LEU A 23 14.97 29.65 -11.30
C LEU A 23 14.99 29.82 -9.77
N ALA A 24 14.35 28.86 -9.10
CA ALA A 24 14.89 28.24 -7.88
C ALA A 24 14.42 26.78 -7.86
N GLY A 25 15.34 25.84 -7.58
CA GLY A 25 15.08 24.41 -7.57
C GLY A 25 13.86 24.03 -6.74
N ALA A 26 13.22 22.92 -7.11
CA ALA A 26 12.10 22.32 -6.40
C ALA A 26 12.45 22.15 -4.92
N ARG A 27 12.10 23.15 -4.11
CA ARG A 27 12.10 23.07 -2.66
C ARG A 27 11.10 21.96 -2.35
N ALA A 28 11.55 20.89 -1.68
CA ALA A 28 10.66 19.86 -1.15
C ALA A 28 9.44 20.56 -0.55
N ALA A 29 8.25 20.25 -1.06
CA ALA A 29 7.03 20.95 -0.69
C ALA A 29 6.90 20.96 0.84
N GLU A 30 6.82 22.14 1.44
CA GLU A 30 6.71 22.32 2.88
C GLU A 30 5.55 21.48 3.42
N ASN A 31 5.81 20.65 4.45
CA ASN A 31 4.81 19.77 5.05
C ASN A 31 3.60 20.60 5.48
N PRO A 32 2.41 20.42 4.87
CA PRO A 32 1.22 21.23 5.15
C PRO A 32 0.62 20.97 6.54
N TYR A 33 0.98 19.86 7.19
CA TYR A 33 0.42 19.41 8.47
C TYR A 33 1.53 19.18 9.50
N PRO A 34 2.27 20.22 9.91
CA PRO A 34 3.23 20.09 11.00
C PRO A 34 2.49 19.74 12.29
N VAL A 35 2.96 18.72 13.01
CA VAL A 35 2.37 18.34 14.30
C VAL A 35 2.83 19.35 15.36
N PRO A 36 1.91 20.12 15.98
CA PRO A 36 2.27 21.23 16.88
C PRO A 36 2.87 20.68 18.16
N GLU A 37 3.83 21.34 18.82
CA GLU A 37 4.42 20.92 20.12
C GLU A 37 3.52 21.16 21.35
N GLY A 38 2.32 21.71 21.15
CA GLY A 38 1.37 22.06 22.22
C GLY A 38 0.71 20.90 22.98
N GLY A 39 -0.37 21.21 23.71
CA GLY A 39 -1.11 20.23 24.50
C GLY A 39 -2.13 19.43 23.69
N VAL A 40 -2.95 18.65 24.41
CA VAL A 40 -4.05 17.84 23.84
C VAL A 40 -5.00 18.68 22.96
N PRO A 41 -5.44 19.90 23.33
CA PRO A 41 -6.35 20.69 22.50
C PRO A 41 -5.78 21.05 21.12
N GLU A 42 -4.49 21.42 21.04
CA GLU A 42 -3.83 21.75 19.78
C GLU A 42 -3.68 20.52 18.86
N LEU A 43 -3.42 19.35 19.45
CA LEU A 43 -3.33 18.09 18.73
C LEU A 43 -4.69 17.64 18.18
N VAL A 44 -5.74 17.76 18.99
CA VAL A 44 -7.12 17.49 18.54
C VAL A 44 -7.52 18.45 17.41
N ALA A 45 -7.19 19.74 17.53
CA ALA A 45 -7.46 20.73 16.49
C ALA A 45 -6.72 20.40 15.17
N LEU A 46 -5.49 19.89 15.23
CA LEU A 46 -4.79 19.38 14.04
C LEU A 46 -5.55 18.22 13.42
N ILE A 47 -5.89 17.19 14.19
CA ILE A 47 -6.60 16.00 13.69
C ILE A 47 -7.91 16.42 13.01
N GLN A 48 -8.69 17.29 13.64
CA GLN A 48 -9.93 17.80 13.08
C GLN A 48 -9.70 18.57 11.78
N LYS A 49 -8.73 19.50 11.77
CA LYS A 49 -8.38 20.29 10.59
C LYS A 49 -7.98 19.40 9.42
N VAL A 50 -7.10 18.43 9.65
CA VAL A 50 -6.61 17.50 8.62
C VAL A 50 -7.75 16.63 8.11
N SER A 51 -8.57 16.07 8.99
CA SER A 51 -9.67 15.17 8.63
C SER A 51 -10.81 15.84 7.84
N GLN A 52 -10.89 17.17 7.89
CA GLN A 52 -11.92 17.96 7.20
C GLN A 52 -11.46 18.52 5.85
N VAL A 53 -10.20 18.33 5.46
CA VAL A 53 -9.69 18.79 4.17
C VAL A 53 -10.44 18.07 3.05
N GLN A 54 -10.99 18.86 2.12
CA GLN A 54 -11.55 18.38 0.87
C GLN A 54 -10.63 18.87 -0.25
N PRO A 55 -9.81 18.00 -0.86
CA PRO A 55 -8.95 18.40 -1.96
C PRO A 55 -9.74 19.00 -3.14
N GLU A 56 -9.27 20.13 -3.67
CA GLU A 56 -9.90 20.84 -4.79
C GLU A 56 -9.28 20.48 -6.15
N SER A 57 -8.11 19.84 -6.13
CA SER A 57 -7.36 19.40 -7.29
C SER A 57 -6.66 18.06 -7.03
N PRO A 58 -6.26 17.31 -8.06
CA PRO A 58 -5.44 16.12 -7.88
C PRO A 58 -4.12 16.38 -7.15
N GLN A 59 -3.48 17.53 -7.39
CA GLN A 59 -2.23 17.87 -6.70
C GLN A 59 -2.47 18.14 -5.21
N ASP A 60 -3.59 18.77 -4.86
CA ASP A 60 -4.00 18.92 -3.46
C ASP A 60 -4.32 17.58 -2.80
N ASP A 61 -4.92 16.64 -3.54
CA ASP A 61 -5.24 15.30 -3.06
C ASP A 61 -3.95 14.49 -2.81
N ILE A 62 -3.04 14.48 -3.78
CA ILE A 62 -1.69 13.89 -3.65
C ILE A 62 -1.00 14.47 -2.40
N ARG A 63 -0.99 15.79 -2.26
CA ARG A 63 -0.36 16.47 -1.11
C ARG A 63 -1.06 16.08 0.19
N HIS A 64 -2.38 16.09 0.23
CA HIS A 64 -3.14 15.71 1.41
C HIS A 64 -2.81 14.28 1.84
N ARG A 65 -2.91 13.31 0.93
CA ARG A 65 -2.66 11.90 1.17
C ARG A 65 -1.24 11.61 1.68
N ARG A 66 -0.24 12.27 1.10
CA ARG A 66 1.17 12.13 1.51
C ARG A 66 1.39 12.52 2.97
N PHE A 67 0.73 13.57 3.46
CA PHE A 67 1.06 14.16 4.77
C PHE A 67 0.01 13.94 5.86
N ALA A 68 -1.25 13.67 5.51
CA ALA A 68 -2.35 13.62 6.47
C ALA A 68 -2.24 12.45 7.44
N ARG A 69 -2.04 11.22 6.93
CA ARG A 69 -1.98 10.02 7.78
C ARG A 69 -0.81 10.08 8.77
N PRO A 70 0.44 10.39 8.36
CA PRO A 70 1.54 10.55 9.32
C PRO A 70 1.28 11.61 10.39
N ALA A 71 0.66 12.75 10.00
CA ALA A 71 0.34 13.82 10.94
C ALA A 71 -0.73 13.40 11.96
N ILE A 72 -1.81 12.75 11.51
CA ILE A 72 -2.89 12.24 12.37
C ILE A 72 -2.34 11.18 13.34
N ARG A 73 -1.56 10.22 12.85
CA ARG A 73 -0.93 9.19 13.70
C ARG A 73 -0.08 9.82 14.79
N LYS A 74 0.88 10.65 14.40
CA LYS A 74 1.83 11.27 15.34
C LYS A 74 1.11 12.16 16.35
N ALA A 75 0.03 12.84 15.95
CA ALA A 75 -0.79 13.62 16.87
C ALA A 75 -1.56 12.72 17.85
N ALA A 76 -2.15 11.63 17.38
CA ALA A 76 -2.86 10.66 18.22
C ALA A 76 -1.92 9.98 19.22
N GLU A 77 -0.74 9.53 18.80
CA GLU A 77 0.29 8.98 19.69
C GLU A 77 0.64 9.96 20.81
N ARG A 78 0.87 11.23 20.47
CA ARG A 78 1.18 12.25 21.47
C ARG A 78 0.01 12.60 22.39
N ILE A 79 -1.24 12.48 21.93
CA ILE A 79 -2.40 12.59 22.82
C ILE A 79 -2.37 11.45 23.84
N LEU A 80 -2.05 10.21 23.45
CA LEU A 80 -1.96 9.07 24.38
C LEU A 80 -0.82 9.23 25.40
N GLU A 81 0.23 9.97 25.07
CA GLU A 81 1.32 10.29 26.00
C GLU A 81 0.93 11.40 27.00
N LEU A 82 0.19 12.41 26.54
CA LEU A 82 -0.11 13.61 27.34
C LEU A 82 -1.39 13.49 28.17
N GLU A 83 -2.43 12.86 27.62
CA GLU A 83 -3.73 12.74 28.27
C GLU A 83 -3.73 11.60 29.28
N GLN A 84 -3.90 11.95 30.56
CA GLN A 84 -3.88 10.99 31.66
C GLN A 84 -5.27 10.40 31.93
N ASP A 85 -6.34 11.12 31.57
CA ASP A 85 -7.69 10.60 31.72
C ASP A 85 -8.04 9.66 30.56
N ALA A 86 -7.90 8.36 30.82
CA ALA A 86 -8.24 7.31 29.88
C ALA A 86 -9.73 7.31 29.47
N THR A 87 -10.61 8.02 30.17
CA THR A 87 -12.03 8.12 29.82
C THR A 87 -12.37 9.35 28.98
N SER A 88 -11.40 10.25 28.77
CA SER A 88 -11.62 11.47 27.98
C SER A 88 -11.89 11.15 26.51
N GLU A 89 -12.67 12.02 25.85
CA GLU A 89 -12.97 11.87 24.42
C GLU A 89 -11.69 11.91 23.56
N ALA A 90 -10.74 12.78 23.93
CA ALA A 90 -9.46 12.89 23.23
C ALA A 90 -8.65 11.59 23.31
N TYR A 91 -8.56 10.98 24.50
CA TYR A 91 -7.85 9.72 24.69
C TYR A 91 -8.49 8.58 23.91
N GLN A 92 -9.82 8.46 23.96
CA GLN A 92 -10.56 7.42 23.23
C GLN A 92 -10.45 7.59 21.71
N ALA A 93 -10.55 8.82 21.21
CA ALA A 93 -10.34 9.12 19.79
C ALA A 93 -8.91 8.80 19.35
N ALA A 94 -7.91 9.14 20.15
CA ALA A 94 -6.52 8.84 19.87
C ALA A 94 -6.24 7.33 19.86
N ARG A 95 -6.78 6.57 20.82
CA ARG A 95 -6.69 5.09 20.84
C ARG A 95 -7.27 4.48 19.56
N PHE A 96 -8.44 4.98 19.13
CA PHE A 96 -9.06 4.54 17.90
C PHE A 96 -8.20 4.82 16.67
N LEU A 97 -7.68 6.05 16.54
CA LEU A 97 -6.85 6.45 15.40
C LEU A 97 -5.53 5.67 15.31
N VAL A 98 -4.87 5.43 16.45
CA VAL A 98 -3.67 4.58 16.51
C VAL A 98 -3.99 3.14 16.10
N MET A 99 -5.12 2.58 16.54
CA MET A 99 -5.52 1.24 16.11
C MET A 99 -5.81 1.17 14.61
N VAL A 100 -6.50 2.18 14.06
CA VAL A 100 -6.77 2.28 12.61
C VAL A 100 -5.46 2.31 11.82
N ASP A 101 -4.46 3.07 12.26
CA ASP A 101 -3.15 3.14 11.60
C ASP A 101 -2.41 1.79 11.66
N ARG A 102 -2.42 1.12 12.82
CA ARG A 102 -1.82 -0.20 12.99
C ARG A 102 -2.46 -1.24 12.07
N ILE A 103 -3.80 -1.29 12.02
CA ILE A 103 -4.51 -2.21 11.12
C ILE A 103 -4.13 -1.95 9.67
N ARG A 104 -4.11 -0.69 9.22
CA ARG A 104 -3.70 -0.35 7.85
C ARG A 104 -2.25 -0.71 7.53
N SER A 105 -1.39 -0.76 8.56
CA SER A 105 0.02 -1.11 8.43
C SER A 105 0.28 -2.62 8.41
N ILE A 106 -0.75 -3.48 8.58
CA ILE A 106 -0.64 -4.94 8.45
C ILE A 106 0.03 -5.34 7.12
N ALA A 107 -0.30 -4.67 6.02
CA ALA A 107 0.29 -4.90 4.69
C ALA A 107 1.81 -4.71 4.67
N GLN A 108 2.33 -3.82 5.51
CA GLN A 108 3.74 -3.44 5.56
C GLN A 108 4.53 -4.32 6.53
N GLY A 109 3.84 -5.12 7.36
CA GLY A 109 4.47 -5.98 8.37
C GLY A 109 4.93 -5.24 9.63
N HIS A 110 4.43 -4.02 9.88
CA HIS A 110 4.87 -3.19 11.01
C HIS A 110 3.70 -2.66 11.86
N PRO A 111 3.77 -2.69 13.21
CA PRO A 111 4.51 -3.66 14.03
C PRO A 111 3.71 -4.97 14.12
N ASP A 112 4.39 -6.11 13.97
CA ASP A 112 3.87 -7.49 14.08
C ASP A 112 2.38 -7.65 13.73
N PRO A 113 2.05 -8.09 12.50
CA PRO A 113 0.68 -8.33 12.07
C PRO A 113 -0.15 -9.16 13.06
N GLN A 114 0.44 -10.19 13.68
CA GLN A 114 -0.28 -11.06 14.60
C GLN A 114 -0.66 -10.33 15.88
N GLN A 115 0.28 -9.61 16.48
CA GLN A 115 0.01 -8.80 17.66
C GLN A 115 -1.02 -7.71 17.37
N THR A 116 -0.94 -7.07 16.19
CA THR A 116 -1.92 -6.07 15.77
C THR A 116 -3.33 -6.65 15.63
N MET A 117 -3.47 -7.86 15.07
CA MET A 117 -4.76 -8.55 15.06
C MET A 117 -5.26 -8.85 16.48
N THR A 118 -4.41 -9.40 17.35
CA THR A 118 -4.75 -9.68 18.76
C THR A 118 -5.25 -8.44 19.49
N ASP A 119 -4.54 -7.31 19.36
CA ASP A 119 -4.92 -6.06 20.02
C ASP A 119 -6.22 -5.49 19.44
N ALA A 120 -6.42 -5.59 18.12
CA ALA A 120 -7.65 -5.16 17.47
C ALA A 120 -8.86 -5.98 17.96
N TYR A 121 -8.74 -7.31 18.10
CA TYR A 121 -9.81 -8.14 18.66
C TYR A 121 -10.16 -7.75 20.08
N ALA A 122 -9.15 -7.59 20.94
CA ALA A 122 -9.36 -7.18 22.32
C ALA A 122 -10.11 -5.84 22.38
N TYR A 123 -9.69 -4.88 21.56
CA TYR A 123 -10.29 -3.55 21.53
C TYR A 123 -11.73 -3.56 20.97
N ILE A 124 -12.02 -4.34 19.93
CA ILE A 124 -13.39 -4.54 19.43
C ILE A 124 -14.28 -5.09 20.56
N GLY A 125 -13.81 -6.08 21.32
CA GLY A 125 -14.53 -6.65 22.46
C GLY A 125 -14.78 -5.64 23.59
N GLU A 126 -13.81 -4.77 23.89
CA GLU A 126 -13.98 -3.65 24.83
C GLU A 126 -15.09 -2.69 24.38
N LEU A 127 -15.07 -2.28 23.11
CA LEU A 127 -16.05 -1.36 22.53
C LEU A 127 -17.48 -1.96 22.56
N VAL A 128 -17.62 -3.25 22.25
CA VAL A 128 -18.92 -3.94 22.34
C VAL A 128 -19.42 -3.95 23.79
N LYS A 129 -18.59 -4.32 24.77
CA LYS A 129 -18.96 -4.32 26.20
C LYS A 129 -19.36 -2.93 26.71
N ALA A 130 -18.75 -1.88 26.15
CA ALA A 130 -19.08 -0.49 26.45
C ALA A 130 -20.33 0.04 25.71
N GLY A 131 -21.03 -0.80 24.92
CA GLY A 131 -22.20 -0.40 24.13
C GLY A 131 -21.88 0.39 22.87
N GLN A 132 -20.60 0.52 22.50
CA GLN A 132 -20.13 1.27 21.32
C GLN A 132 -20.17 0.41 20.05
N HIS A 133 -21.31 -0.23 19.78
CA HIS A 133 -21.43 -1.27 18.75
C HIS A 133 -21.09 -0.75 17.34
N ARG A 134 -21.37 0.53 17.05
CA ARG A 134 -21.04 1.12 15.74
C ARG A 134 -19.54 1.24 15.52
N VAL A 135 -18.82 1.81 16.49
CA VAL A 135 -17.36 1.97 16.42
C VAL A 135 -16.68 0.60 16.35
N ALA A 136 -17.16 -0.36 17.13
CA ALA A 136 -16.68 -1.74 17.09
C ALA A 136 -16.87 -2.38 15.71
N ALA A 137 -18.03 -2.19 15.08
CA ALA A 137 -18.33 -2.73 13.75
C ALA A 137 -17.49 -2.07 12.64
N ASP A 138 -17.24 -0.76 12.75
CA ASP A 138 -16.37 -0.04 11.82
C ASP A 138 -14.92 -0.53 11.90
N LEU A 139 -14.42 -0.79 13.11
CA LEU A 139 -13.09 -1.34 13.32
C LEU A 139 -12.98 -2.79 12.83
N ALA A 140 -13.99 -3.62 13.09
CA ALA A 140 -14.07 -4.99 12.58
C ALA A 140 -14.09 -5.04 11.04
N LEU A 141 -14.84 -4.12 10.41
CA LEU A 141 -14.87 -3.99 8.96
C LEU A 141 -13.52 -3.60 8.40
N LEU A 142 -12.85 -2.61 9.02
CA LEU A 142 -11.51 -2.20 8.60
C LEU A 142 -10.54 -3.38 8.67
N LEU A 143 -10.49 -4.09 9.81
CA LEU A 143 -9.62 -5.24 9.99
C LEU A 143 -9.88 -6.33 8.94
N GLY A 144 -11.14 -6.73 8.77
CA GLY A 144 -11.51 -7.78 7.82
C GLY A 144 -11.17 -7.41 6.37
N ARG A 145 -11.48 -6.18 5.96
CA ARG A 145 -11.11 -5.68 4.63
C ARG A 145 -9.61 -5.63 4.44
N THR A 146 -8.85 -5.17 5.43
CA THR A 146 -7.40 -5.12 5.31
C THR A 146 -6.80 -6.51 5.18
N LEU A 147 -7.24 -7.49 6.00
CA LEU A 147 -6.76 -8.88 5.90
C LEU A 147 -7.04 -9.49 4.53
N VAL A 148 -8.25 -9.27 4.00
CA VAL A 148 -8.61 -9.66 2.64
C VAL A 148 -7.71 -8.98 1.60
N GLN A 149 -7.54 -7.66 1.68
CA GLN A 149 -6.72 -6.88 0.74
C GLN A 149 -5.24 -7.28 0.72
N VAL A 150 -4.72 -7.81 1.82
CA VAL A 150 -3.32 -8.27 1.88
C VAL A 150 -3.15 -9.75 1.51
N GLY A 151 -4.24 -10.45 1.19
CA GLY A 151 -4.24 -11.87 0.84
C GLY A 151 -4.20 -12.82 2.05
N GLU A 152 -4.34 -12.31 3.28
CA GLU A 152 -4.39 -13.12 4.50
C GLU A 152 -5.84 -13.58 4.77
N TRP A 153 -6.37 -14.36 3.82
CA TRP A 153 -7.78 -14.73 3.81
C TRP A 153 -8.15 -15.66 4.98
N GLN A 154 -7.25 -16.56 5.39
CA GLN A 154 -7.49 -17.45 6.53
C GLN A 154 -7.60 -16.65 7.83
N ASP A 155 -6.75 -15.64 8.02
CA ASP A 155 -6.86 -14.72 9.15
C ASP A 155 -8.17 -13.95 9.09
N ALA A 156 -8.63 -13.53 7.91
CA ALA A 156 -9.93 -12.88 7.74
C ALA A 156 -11.12 -13.80 8.08
N VAL A 157 -11.03 -15.10 7.77
CA VAL A 157 -12.01 -16.13 8.20
C VAL A 157 -12.05 -16.21 9.72
N ASP A 158 -10.89 -16.36 10.36
CA ASP A 158 -10.79 -16.56 11.80
C ASP A 158 -11.17 -15.30 12.57
N MET A 159 -10.85 -14.12 12.02
CA MET A 159 -11.36 -12.81 12.42
C MET A 159 -12.88 -12.81 12.46
N HIS A 160 -13.49 -13.13 11.32
CA HIS A 160 -14.94 -13.09 11.17
C HIS A 160 -15.63 -14.04 12.17
N LYS A 161 -15.14 -15.27 12.31
CA LYS A 161 -15.66 -16.27 13.27
C LYS A 161 -15.57 -15.78 14.72
N SER A 162 -14.51 -15.06 15.06
CA SER A 162 -14.27 -14.56 16.42
C SER A 162 -15.10 -13.33 16.75
N VAL A 163 -15.29 -12.44 15.77
CA VAL A 163 -15.93 -11.14 15.98
C VAL A 163 -17.44 -11.19 15.82
N SER A 164 -17.98 -11.97 14.87
CA SER A 164 -19.43 -12.05 14.62
C SER A 164 -20.27 -12.38 15.85
N PRO A 165 -19.89 -13.32 16.74
CA PRO A 165 -20.65 -13.62 17.96
C PRO A 165 -20.77 -12.43 18.91
N LEU A 166 -19.80 -11.50 18.92
CA LEU A 166 -19.84 -10.32 19.77
C LEU A 166 -21.01 -9.39 19.41
N PHE A 167 -21.51 -9.49 18.18
CA PHE A 167 -22.62 -8.68 17.68
C PHE A 167 -23.96 -9.43 17.66
N ALA A 168 -24.06 -10.64 18.22
CA ALA A 168 -25.27 -11.47 18.13
C ALA A 168 -26.55 -10.76 18.64
N ASP A 169 -26.41 -9.91 19.66
CA ASP A 169 -27.54 -9.17 20.25
C ASP A 169 -27.83 -7.83 19.55
N THR A 170 -27.07 -7.47 18.51
CA THR A 170 -27.27 -6.20 17.81
C THR A 170 -28.57 -6.22 17.01
N LYS A 171 -29.41 -5.21 17.21
CA LYS A 171 -30.65 -5.00 16.44
C LYS A 171 -30.45 -4.05 15.25
N SER A 172 -29.24 -3.55 15.05
CA SER A 172 -28.93 -2.58 13.98
C SER A 172 -28.80 -3.30 12.62
N PRO A 173 -29.71 -3.07 11.66
CA PRO A 173 -29.63 -3.72 10.35
C PRO A 173 -28.35 -3.31 9.59
N ALA A 174 -27.85 -2.10 9.83
CA ALA A 174 -26.62 -1.60 9.21
C ALA A 174 -25.39 -2.40 9.66
N ILE A 175 -25.25 -2.66 10.96
CA ILE A 175 -24.14 -3.45 11.52
C ILE A 175 -24.21 -4.89 11.00
N VAL A 176 -25.41 -5.48 10.98
CA VAL A 176 -25.60 -6.84 10.44
C VAL A 176 -25.21 -6.91 8.96
N SER A 177 -25.61 -5.93 8.16
CA SER A 177 -25.26 -5.87 6.73
C SER A 177 -23.75 -5.73 6.52
N GLN A 178 -23.08 -4.93 7.35
CA GLN A 178 -21.65 -4.67 7.27
C GLN A 178 -20.82 -5.92 7.56
N LEU A 179 -21.16 -6.65 8.64
CA LEU A 179 -20.49 -7.90 8.99
C LEU A 179 -20.73 -9.00 7.95
N ARG A 180 -21.93 -9.04 7.34
CA ARG A 180 -22.25 -9.98 6.26
C ARG A 180 -21.38 -9.75 5.02
N SER A 181 -21.18 -8.50 4.61
CA SER A 181 -20.36 -8.18 3.43
C SER A 181 -18.94 -8.75 3.53
N ILE A 182 -18.33 -8.71 4.73
CA ILE A 182 -17.01 -9.32 4.96
C ILE A 182 -17.09 -10.84 4.81
N SER A 183 -18.16 -11.44 5.33
CA SER A 183 -18.37 -12.90 5.28
C SER A 183 -18.45 -13.38 3.85
N GLU A 184 -19.19 -12.65 3.00
CA GLU A 184 -19.40 -13.00 1.59
C GLU A 184 -18.08 -13.00 0.82
N SER A 185 -17.27 -11.94 0.94
CA SER A 185 -15.94 -11.89 0.30
C SER A 185 -15.01 -13.00 0.79
N VAL A 186 -15.01 -13.27 2.10
CA VAL A 186 -14.18 -14.33 2.68
C VAL A 186 -14.60 -15.72 2.20
N LEU A 187 -15.91 -15.98 2.10
CA LEU A 187 -16.44 -17.25 1.57
C LEU A 187 -16.13 -17.42 0.09
N GLU A 188 -16.21 -16.35 -0.69
CA GLU A 188 -15.86 -16.36 -2.12
C GLU A 188 -14.38 -16.70 -2.33
N ILE A 189 -13.47 -16.04 -1.59
CA ILE A 189 -12.04 -16.34 -1.65
C ILE A 189 -11.77 -17.78 -1.19
N SER A 190 -12.40 -18.22 -0.10
CA SER A 190 -12.24 -19.59 0.41
C SER A 190 -12.64 -20.63 -0.64
N ALA A 191 -13.74 -20.41 -1.38
CA ALA A 191 -14.17 -21.32 -2.44
C ALA A 191 -13.19 -21.35 -3.61
N GLN A 192 -12.68 -20.20 -4.05
CA GLN A 192 -11.68 -20.12 -5.11
C GLN A 192 -10.34 -20.76 -4.69
N MET A 193 -9.94 -20.63 -3.43
CA MET A 193 -8.74 -21.27 -2.88
C MET A 193 -8.83 -22.79 -2.83
N GLU A 194 -10.02 -23.35 -2.57
CA GLU A 194 -10.23 -24.80 -2.65
C GLU A 194 -10.05 -25.33 -4.09
N GLU A 195 -10.40 -24.53 -5.11
CA GLU A 195 -10.23 -24.90 -6.52
C GLU A 195 -8.77 -24.83 -7.00
N ILE A 196 -8.03 -23.81 -6.56
CA ILE A 196 -6.61 -23.60 -6.93
C ILE A 196 -5.69 -24.66 -6.28
N GLY A 197 -6.12 -25.23 -5.15
CA GLY A 197 -5.34 -26.21 -4.41
C GLY A 197 -4.24 -25.58 -3.54
N PRO A 198 -3.46 -26.40 -2.80
CA PRO A 198 -2.45 -25.87 -1.89
C PRO A 198 -1.37 -25.11 -2.66
N ALA A 199 -1.10 -23.88 -2.22
CA ALA A 199 0.03 -23.11 -2.73
C ALA A 199 1.33 -23.90 -2.54
N ALA A 200 2.27 -23.76 -3.48
CA ALA A 200 3.65 -24.17 -3.27
C ALA A 200 4.18 -23.53 -1.97
N GLU A 201 5.17 -24.15 -1.34
CA GLU A 201 5.79 -23.60 -0.12
C GLU A 201 6.25 -22.16 -0.40
N LYS A 202 5.68 -21.19 0.34
CA LYS A 202 6.02 -19.78 0.15
C LYS A 202 7.52 -19.60 0.44
N PRO A 203 8.26 -18.86 -0.41
CA PRO A 203 9.65 -18.50 -0.13
C PRO A 203 9.74 -17.81 1.23
N VAL A 204 10.82 -18.08 1.96
CA VAL A 204 11.13 -17.34 3.18
C VAL A 204 11.44 -15.89 2.78
N MET A 205 10.48 -15.01 3.01
CA MET A 205 10.59 -13.59 2.68
C MET A 205 11.62 -12.86 3.54
N GLN A 206 11.92 -13.39 4.73
CA GLN A 206 12.82 -12.73 5.65
C GLN A 206 14.28 -12.75 5.14
N PRO A 207 14.93 -11.58 5.08
CA PRO A 207 16.36 -11.47 4.85
C PRO A 207 17.16 -12.19 5.94
N THR A 208 18.29 -12.77 5.54
CA THR A 208 19.27 -13.47 6.39
C THR A 208 20.66 -12.88 6.26
N GLY A 209 20.89 -12.00 5.28
CA GLY A 209 22.14 -11.33 5.01
C GLY A 209 21.97 -9.83 4.88
N ARG A 210 22.98 -9.18 4.29
CA ARG A 210 23.02 -7.73 4.15
C ARG A 210 22.16 -7.29 2.97
N LEU A 211 21.17 -6.46 3.25
CA LEU A 211 20.34 -5.84 2.21
C LEU A 211 21.02 -4.61 1.61
N VAL A 212 20.95 -4.50 0.29
CA VAL A 212 21.45 -3.37 -0.50
C VAL A 212 20.36 -2.94 -1.48
N PRO A 213 19.65 -1.82 -1.21
CA PRO A 213 18.73 -1.24 -2.18
C PRO A 213 19.47 -0.79 -3.44
N LEU A 214 18.96 -1.17 -4.61
CA LEU A 214 19.50 -0.72 -5.89
C LEU A 214 19.01 0.69 -6.23
N ASP A 215 19.82 1.46 -6.94
CA ASP A 215 19.42 2.78 -7.44
C ASP A 215 18.70 2.63 -8.80
N LEU A 216 17.42 2.96 -8.83
CA LEU A 216 16.60 2.91 -10.04
C LEU A 216 16.37 4.28 -10.66
N SER A 217 16.98 5.36 -10.13
CA SER A 217 16.70 6.73 -10.58
C SER A 217 16.98 6.96 -12.07
N GLY A 218 17.99 6.29 -12.63
CA GLY A 218 18.30 6.31 -14.06
C GLY A 218 17.38 5.43 -14.93
N ALA A 219 16.60 4.55 -14.31
CA ALA A 219 15.73 3.57 -14.98
C ALA A 219 14.25 3.99 -14.99
N TRP A 220 13.85 5.01 -14.22
CA TRP A 220 12.47 5.48 -14.19
C TRP A 220 12.02 6.08 -15.52
N ASN A 221 10.87 5.65 -16.02
CA ASN A 221 10.23 6.18 -17.22
C ASN A 221 8.86 6.81 -16.95
N ARG A 222 8.32 6.69 -15.73
CA ARG A 222 7.07 7.33 -15.30
C ARG A 222 7.18 7.92 -13.89
N LYS A 223 6.29 8.86 -13.55
CA LYS A 223 6.22 9.49 -12.22
C LYS A 223 5.36 8.68 -11.26
N MET A 224 5.86 8.42 -10.05
CA MET A 224 5.17 7.62 -9.00
C MET A 224 3.74 8.08 -8.73
N VAL A 225 3.53 9.39 -8.70
CA VAL A 225 2.24 10.00 -8.33
C VAL A 225 1.21 9.96 -9.46
N ASP A 226 1.61 9.64 -10.70
CA ASP A 226 0.73 9.70 -11.87
C ASP A 226 1.23 8.83 -13.05
N PHE A 227 1.60 7.57 -12.79
CA PHE A 227 2.16 6.70 -13.83
C PHE A 227 1.08 6.03 -14.69
N SER A 228 -0.17 5.98 -14.24
CA SER A 228 -1.30 5.34 -14.94
C SER A 228 -2.31 6.36 -15.48
N GLY A 229 -1.94 7.65 -15.52
CA GLY A 229 -2.80 8.71 -16.05
C GLY A 229 -2.99 8.62 -17.57
N SER A 230 -4.22 8.81 -18.06
CA SER A 230 -4.55 8.93 -19.49
C SER A 230 -4.38 10.35 -20.04
N GLY A 231 -3.88 11.29 -19.24
CA GLY A 231 -3.86 12.73 -19.54
C GLY A 231 -5.18 13.46 -19.25
N ASP A 232 -6.28 12.74 -18.98
CA ASP A 232 -7.60 13.33 -18.67
C ASP A 232 -7.79 13.65 -17.18
N PHE A 233 -7.00 13.01 -16.31
CA PHE A 233 -6.99 13.21 -14.86
C PHE A 233 -5.59 12.87 -14.32
N GLU A 234 -4.92 13.84 -13.69
CA GLU A 234 -3.67 13.60 -12.97
C GLU A 234 -3.96 12.90 -11.63
N GLY A 235 -2.96 12.20 -11.08
CA GLY A 235 -3.03 11.58 -9.75
C GLY A 235 -3.46 10.11 -9.74
N ASN A 236 -3.38 9.42 -10.88
CA ASN A 236 -3.55 7.96 -10.91
C ASN A 236 -2.19 7.29 -10.66
N GLY A 237 -1.77 7.30 -9.39
CA GLY A 237 -0.51 6.71 -8.97
C GLY A 237 -0.49 6.37 -7.48
N LEU A 238 0.73 6.24 -6.95
CA LEU A 238 1.05 5.73 -5.61
C LEU A 238 1.40 6.87 -4.64
N ALA A 239 0.59 7.93 -4.58
CA ALA A 239 0.87 9.13 -3.77
C ALA A 239 1.00 8.86 -2.26
N GLU A 240 0.32 7.83 -1.75
CA GLU A 240 0.39 7.38 -0.36
C GLU A 240 1.64 6.54 -0.05
N LEU A 241 2.41 6.11 -1.06
CA LEU A 241 3.63 5.34 -0.86
C LEU A 241 4.72 6.26 -0.30
N PRO A 242 5.28 5.95 0.88
CA PRO A 242 6.33 6.77 1.45
C PRO A 242 7.63 6.66 0.64
N GLU A 243 8.27 7.79 0.39
CA GLU A 243 9.58 7.88 -0.28
C GLU A 243 10.73 7.69 0.72
N GLY A 244 11.93 7.48 0.18
CA GLY A 244 13.16 7.28 0.94
C GLY A 244 13.38 5.82 1.35
N GLU A 245 14.12 5.62 2.43
CA GLU A 245 14.36 4.29 2.98
C GLU A 245 13.14 3.81 3.76
N GLN A 246 12.56 2.70 3.31
CA GLN A 246 11.36 2.10 3.88
C GLN A 246 11.61 0.63 4.17
N VAL A 247 11.12 0.15 5.31
CA VAL A 247 11.14 -1.28 5.64
C VAL A 247 9.75 -1.84 5.43
N LEU A 248 9.60 -2.73 4.46
CA LEU A 248 8.35 -3.40 4.12
C LEU A 248 8.57 -4.91 4.22
N ARG A 249 7.78 -5.59 5.05
CA ARG A 249 7.90 -7.03 5.31
C ARG A 249 9.31 -7.48 5.74
N GLY A 250 10.02 -6.61 6.47
CA GLY A 250 11.39 -6.85 6.91
C GLY A 250 12.47 -6.58 5.86
N VAL A 251 12.09 -6.18 4.64
CA VAL A 251 13.02 -5.84 3.56
C VAL A 251 13.19 -4.31 3.49
N THR A 252 14.43 -3.85 3.48
CA THR A 252 14.75 -2.43 3.29
C THR A 252 14.73 -2.09 1.81
N PHE A 253 13.90 -1.15 1.41
CA PHE A 253 13.84 -0.59 0.06
C PHE A 253 14.23 0.88 0.06
N ARG A 254 14.76 1.37 -1.06
CA ARG A 254 14.85 2.80 -1.36
C ARG A 254 13.79 3.14 -2.40
N ILE A 255 12.72 3.81 -1.97
CA ILE A 255 11.60 4.21 -2.83
C ILE A 255 11.83 5.66 -3.27
N GLY A 256 11.79 5.92 -4.57
CA GLY A 256 11.96 7.25 -5.13
C GLY A 256 10.70 7.83 -5.77
N GLU A 257 10.88 8.84 -6.61
CA GLU A 257 9.78 9.61 -7.23
C GLU A 257 9.26 8.99 -8.54
N GLY A 258 9.87 7.91 -9.01
CA GLY A 258 9.57 7.31 -10.32
C GLY A 258 9.27 5.82 -10.28
N VAL A 259 8.76 5.34 -11.42
CA VAL A 259 8.38 3.95 -11.67
C VAL A 259 9.13 3.46 -12.89
N VAL A 260 9.58 2.20 -12.86
CA VAL A 260 10.05 1.47 -14.03
C VAL A 260 8.87 0.69 -14.60
N GLN A 261 8.17 1.24 -15.58
CA GLN A 261 7.02 0.64 -16.25
C GLN A 261 7.46 -0.10 -17.51
N LEU A 262 7.03 -1.35 -17.70
CA LEU A 262 7.21 -2.07 -18.96
C LEU A 262 5.94 -2.06 -19.81
N GLY A 263 6.11 -2.33 -21.10
CA GLY A 263 5.00 -2.53 -22.04
C GLY A 263 4.26 -3.85 -21.85
N SER A 264 3.11 -3.93 -22.51
CA SER A 264 2.25 -5.11 -22.63
C SER A 264 1.39 -4.99 -23.88
N THR A 265 0.46 -5.92 -24.13
CA THR A 265 -0.52 -5.75 -25.22
C THR A 265 -1.47 -4.57 -24.99
N ASN A 266 -1.72 -4.18 -23.73
CA ASN A 266 -2.51 -2.99 -23.36
C ASN A 266 -1.66 -1.70 -23.30
N LEU A 267 -0.34 -1.83 -23.33
CA LEU A 267 0.60 -0.71 -23.35
C LEU A 267 1.71 -0.94 -24.39
N PRO A 268 1.37 -0.99 -25.69
CA PRO A 268 2.30 -1.41 -26.74
C PRO A 268 3.38 -0.36 -27.07
N ASP A 269 3.15 0.91 -26.71
CA ASP A 269 4.07 2.02 -26.98
C ASP A 269 5.21 2.11 -25.93
N GLU A 270 5.08 1.42 -24.79
CA GLU A 270 6.11 1.38 -23.75
C GLU A 270 7.12 0.26 -24.05
N SER A 271 8.38 0.46 -23.65
CA SER A 271 9.44 -0.53 -23.88
C SER A 271 9.12 -1.87 -23.21
N GLY A 272 9.32 -2.98 -23.93
CA GLY A 272 9.28 -4.32 -23.34
C GLY A 272 10.49 -4.63 -22.45
N GLU A 273 11.48 -3.74 -22.39
CA GLU A 273 12.73 -3.96 -21.65
C GLU A 273 13.29 -2.66 -21.07
N VAL A 274 13.78 -2.74 -19.84
CA VAL A 274 14.69 -1.76 -19.23
C VAL A 274 15.95 -2.52 -18.82
N ALA A 275 17.04 -2.26 -19.54
CA ALA A 275 18.29 -3.00 -19.42
C ALA A 275 19.32 -2.28 -18.54
N ASP A 276 20.39 -3.00 -18.23
CA ASP A 276 21.63 -2.46 -17.64
C ASP A 276 21.44 -1.76 -16.27
N ILE A 277 20.50 -2.25 -15.43
CA ILE A 277 20.38 -1.81 -14.04
C ILE A 277 21.61 -2.31 -13.28
N GLU A 278 22.45 -1.39 -12.80
CA GLU A 278 23.74 -1.73 -12.19
C GLU A 278 23.57 -2.52 -10.87
N VAL A 279 24.27 -3.65 -10.75
CA VAL A 279 24.33 -4.46 -9.52
C VAL A 279 25.76 -4.53 -8.98
N GLN A 280 26.71 -4.96 -9.82
CA GLN A 280 28.15 -5.06 -9.52
C GLN A 280 28.51 -5.83 -8.23
N ARG A 281 27.74 -6.85 -7.87
CA ARG A 281 27.85 -7.55 -6.57
C ARG A 281 27.61 -9.06 -6.70
N LYS A 282 28.12 -9.82 -5.73
CA LYS A 282 27.68 -11.21 -5.50
C LYS A 282 26.44 -11.15 -4.62
N ILE A 283 25.34 -11.72 -5.09
CA ILE A 283 24.05 -11.64 -4.40
C ILE A 283 23.50 -13.05 -4.18
N SER A 284 22.85 -13.29 -3.04
CA SER A 284 22.07 -14.52 -2.81
C SER A 284 20.66 -14.39 -3.34
N ARG A 285 20.00 -13.25 -3.08
CA ARG A 285 18.58 -13.06 -3.38
C ARG A 285 18.30 -11.70 -4.00
N LEU A 286 17.26 -11.65 -4.83
CA LEU A 286 16.65 -10.43 -5.36
C LEU A 286 15.27 -10.26 -4.74
N TYR A 287 14.99 -9.06 -4.25
CA TYR A 287 13.70 -8.62 -3.72
C TYR A 287 13.14 -7.53 -4.62
N ALA A 288 11.91 -7.71 -5.09
CA ALA A 288 11.23 -6.71 -5.91
C ALA A 288 9.96 -6.21 -5.24
N LEU A 289 9.79 -4.89 -5.21
CA LEU A 289 8.54 -4.23 -4.89
C LEU A 289 7.89 -3.79 -6.21
N HIS A 290 6.83 -4.49 -6.61
CA HIS A 290 6.28 -4.40 -7.95
C HIS A 290 4.78 -4.73 -8.01
N ALA A 291 4.12 -4.34 -9.09
CA ALA A 291 2.78 -4.78 -9.44
C ALA A 291 2.60 -4.74 -10.97
N THR A 292 1.41 -5.04 -11.49
CA THR A 292 1.08 -4.82 -12.90
C THR A 292 0.06 -3.70 -13.02
N GLN A 293 0.08 -2.94 -14.12
CA GLN A 293 -1.16 -2.35 -14.63
C GLN A 293 -1.95 -3.46 -15.32
N TRP A 294 -3.26 -3.52 -15.08
CA TRP A 294 -4.16 -4.56 -15.58
C TRP A 294 -3.82 -5.97 -15.08
N ASN A 295 -4.71 -6.91 -15.40
CA ASN A 295 -4.59 -8.31 -15.02
C ASN A 295 -4.40 -9.22 -16.23
N THR A 296 -4.04 -10.47 -15.95
CA THR A 296 -4.09 -11.59 -16.90
C THR A 296 -4.46 -12.85 -16.12
N ASP A 297 -4.39 -14.02 -16.73
CA ASP A 297 -4.71 -15.28 -16.09
C ASP A 297 -3.62 -15.70 -15.08
N ASP A 298 -4.05 -16.28 -13.95
CA ASP A 298 -3.12 -16.85 -12.96
C ASP A 298 -2.24 -17.94 -13.62
N GLY A 299 -0.93 -17.88 -13.35
CA GLY A 299 0.07 -18.78 -13.94
C GLY A 299 0.69 -18.27 -15.24
N ALA A 300 0.19 -17.19 -15.84
CA ALA A 300 0.81 -16.58 -17.01
C ALA A 300 2.18 -15.96 -16.67
N LEU A 301 3.18 -16.17 -17.53
CA LEU A 301 4.45 -15.46 -17.46
C LEU A 301 4.24 -14.04 -17.96
N VAL A 302 4.44 -13.04 -17.10
CA VAL A 302 4.26 -11.62 -17.46
C VAL A 302 5.59 -10.91 -17.70
N GLY A 303 6.69 -11.51 -17.27
CA GLY A 303 8.02 -10.95 -17.44
C GLY A 303 9.08 -11.71 -16.67
N GLN A 304 10.26 -11.11 -16.55
CA GLN A 304 11.38 -11.65 -15.80
C GLN A 304 12.34 -10.54 -15.37
N TYR A 305 13.08 -10.80 -14.30
CA TYR A 305 14.37 -10.16 -14.08
C TYR A 305 15.45 -11.05 -14.69
N ARG A 306 16.32 -10.49 -15.51
CA ARG A 306 17.43 -11.23 -16.14
C ARG A 306 18.75 -10.72 -15.55
N LEU A 307 19.44 -11.60 -14.83
CA LEU A 307 20.77 -11.31 -14.30
C LEU A 307 21.81 -11.54 -15.39
N THR A 308 22.76 -10.62 -15.52
CA THR A 308 23.96 -10.78 -16.35
C THR A 308 25.18 -10.80 -15.44
N TYR A 309 25.94 -11.88 -15.47
CA TYR A 309 27.16 -12.04 -14.66
C TYR A 309 28.37 -11.43 -15.38
N GLN A 310 29.44 -11.15 -14.62
CA GLN A 310 30.70 -10.59 -15.14
C GLN A 310 31.38 -11.44 -16.23
N ASP A 311 31.11 -12.75 -16.26
CA ASP A 311 31.62 -13.67 -17.28
C ASP A 311 30.73 -13.74 -18.54
N GLY A 312 29.64 -12.97 -18.58
CA GLY A 312 28.66 -12.91 -19.68
C GLY A 312 27.58 -14.00 -19.62
N GLU A 313 27.60 -14.89 -18.64
CA GLU A 313 26.47 -15.80 -18.39
C GLU A 313 25.22 -15.01 -17.97
N THR A 314 24.04 -15.56 -18.22
CA THR A 314 22.78 -14.95 -17.78
C THR A 314 21.90 -15.95 -17.04
N ALA A 315 21.05 -15.44 -16.15
CA ALA A 315 20.02 -16.21 -15.46
C ALA A 315 18.68 -15.48 -15.48
N SER A 316 17.60 -16.21 -15.74
CA SER A 316 16.25 -15.68 -15.76
C SER A 316 15.52 -15.96 -14.44
N LEU A 317 14.93 -14.93 -13.87
CA LEU A 317 14.07 -14.97 -12.69
C LEU A 317 12.64 -14.64 -13.13
N PRO A 318 11.80 -15.65 -13.41
CA PRO A 318 10.49 -15.45 -14.02
C PRO A 318 9.49 -14.79 -13.05
N ILE A 319 8.68 -13.90 -13.59
CA ILE A 319 7.57 -13.22 -12.91
C ILE A 319 6.26 -13.78 -13.47
N VAL A 320 5.50 -14.43 -12.59
CA VAL A 320 4.28 -15.17 -12.92
C VAL A 320 3.09 -14.49 -12.24
N TYR A 321 2.05 -14.18 -13.02
CA TYR A 321 0.83 -13.56 -12.52
C TYR A 321 0.10 -14.47 -11.54
N GLY A 322 -0.41 -13.91 -10.45
CA GLY A 322 -1.04 -14.64 -9.35
C GLY A 322 -0.08 -15.37 -8.42
N ALA A 323 1.15 -15.68 -8.88
CA ALA A 323 2.20 -16.22 -8.03
C ALA A 323 3.05 -15.14 -7.39
N ASP A 324 3.62 -14.23 -8.19
CA ASP A 324 4.57 -13.19 -7.74
C ASP A 324 3.95 -11.81 -7.65
N ILE A 325 3.02 -11.55 -8.57
CA ILE A 325 2.53 -10.22 -8.86
C ILE A 325 1.07 -10.31 -9.23
N ARG A 326 0.35 -9.24 -8.97
CA ARG A 326 -1.02 -9.05 -9.43
C ARG A 326 -1.26 -7.58 -9.76
N ASP A 327 -2.44 -7.28 -10.29
CA ASP A 327 -2.84 -5.90 -10.63
C ASP A 327 -2.72 -5.00 -9.39
N TRP A 328 -2.13 -3.82 -9.57
CA TRP A 328 -1.97 -2.82 -8.52
C TRP A 328 -3.32 -2.29 -8.00
N TRP A 329 -4.39 -2.36 -8.78
CA TRP A 329 -5.75 -2.16 -8.28
C TRP A 329 -6.34 -3.50 -7.83
N ILE A 330 -6.86 -3.54 -6.60
CA ILE A 330 -7.43 -4.76 -6.01
C ILE A 330 -8.86 -4.95 -6.53
N TRP A 331 -8.98 -5.35 -7.80
CA TRP A 331 -10.23 -5.75 -8.44
C TRP A 331 -10.63 -7.19 -8.12
N ASP A 332 -9.62 -8.02 -7.87
CA ASP A 332 -9.72 -9.46 -7.62
C ASP A 332 -10.12 -9.78 -6.19
N ILE A 333 -10.88 -8.90 -5.52
CA ILE A 333 -11.33 -9.06 -4.13
C ILE A 333 -10.23 -9.40 -3.11
N GLY A 334 -8.94 -9.17 -3.42
CA GLY A 334 -7.83 -9.49 -2.51
C GLY A 334 -7.32 -10.93 -2.64
N MET A 335 -7.46 -11.54 -3.83
CA MET A 335 -6.94 -12.88 -4.09
C MET A 335 -5.45 -13.00 -3.70
N PRO A 336 -5.06 -14.08 -3.00
CA PRO A 336 -3.72 -14.20 -2.46
C PRO A 336 -2.69 -14.47 -3.56
N LEU A 337 -1.43 -14.22 -3.21
CA LEU A 337 -0.29 -14.64 -4.00
C LEU A 337 0.20 -16.01 -3.50
N THR A 338 0.53 -16.91 -4.42
CA THR A 338 1.03 -18.25 -4.06
C THR A 338 2.52 -18.27 -3.73
N ARG A 339 3.31 -17.32 -4.25
CA ARG A 339 4.75 -17.18 -4.00
C ARG A 339 5.10 -15.85 -3.33
N GLY A 340 4.59 -14.73 -3.83
CA GLY A 340 4.78 -13.40 -3.26
C GLY A 340 3.89 -13.10 -2.06
N VAL A 341 3.99 -11.87 -1.55
CA VAL A 341 3.09 -11.31 -0.53
C VAL A 341 2.73 -9.87 -0.85
N VAL A 342 1.58 -9.38 -0.39
CA VAL A 342 1.31 -7.94 -0.42
C VAL A 342 2.18 -7.24 0.63
N ALA A 343 2.97 -6.27 0.20
CA ALA A 343 3.93 -5.53 1.03
C ALA A 343 3.52 -4.08 1.30
N TRP A 344 2.55 -3.57 0.57
CA TRP A 344 1.97 -2.25 0.80
C TRP A 344 0.56 -2.18 0.22
N THR A 345 -0.31 -1.43 0.87
CA THR A 345 -1.63 -1.04 0.36
C THR A 345 -1.85 0.45 0.52
N GLY A 346 -2.68 1.02 -0.34
CA GLY A 346 -3.03 2.43 -0.30
C GLY A 346 -4.30 2.75 -1.06
N ALA A 347 -4.57 4.02 -1.27
CA ALA A 347 -5.67 4.50 -2.09
C ALA A 347 -5.29 5.80 -2.80
N ASN A 348 -6.01 6.10 -3.87
CA ASN A 348 -6.00 7.40 -4.52
C ASN A 348 -7.43 7.79 -4.91
N LEU A 349 -7.63 9.00 -5.42
CA LEU A 349 -8.96 9.48 -5.83
C LEU A 349 -9.64 8.55 -6.86
N HIS A 350 -8.84 7.86 -7.69
CA HIS A 350 -9.33 6.98 -8.74
C HIS A 350 -9.82 5.63 -8.21
N THR A 351 -9.20 5.09 -7.16
CA THR A 351 -9.66 3.83 -6.56
C THR A 351 -10.86 4.03 -5.64
N GLU A 352 -10.93 5.18 -4.96
CA GLU A 352 -12.02 5.52 -4.04
C GLU A 352 -13.39 5.57 -4.74
N ARG A 353 -13.46 6.11 -5.96
CA ARG A 353 -14.71 6.13 -6.76
C ARG A 353 -15.26 4.73 -7.08
N TYR A 354 -14.42 3.70 -7.04
CA TYR A 354 -14.82 2.31 -7.26
C TYR A 354 -14.84 1.49 -5.97
N GLY A 355 -14.46 2.07 -4.83
CA GLY A 355 -14.39 1.36 -3.56
C GLY A 355 -13.31 0.28 -3.50
N VAL A 356 -12.27 0.38 -4.34
CA VAL A 356 -11.11 -0.54 -4.34
C VAL A 356 -9.89 0.11 -3.70
N ALA A 357 -8.90 -0.70 -3.36
CA ALA A 357 -7.62 -0.26 -2.83
C ALA A 357 -6.50 -0.55 -3.82
N LEU A 358 -5.34 0.04 -3.56
CA LEU A 358 -4.09 -0.22 -4.25
C LEU A 358 -3.26 -1.27 -3.50
N ARG A 359 -2.39 -1.99 -4.22
CA ARG A 359 -1.35 -2.85 -3.64
C ARG A 359 -0.02 -2.76 -4.38
N LEU A 360 1.04 -3.08 -3.65
CA LEU A 360 2.32 -3.52 -4.20
C LEU A 360 2.66 -4.89 -3.62
N CYS A 361 3.18 -5.75 -4.48
CA CYS A 361 3.62 -7.09 -4.13
C CYS A 361 5.12 -7.09 -3.85
N LEU A 362 5.53 -7.91 -2.89
CA LEU A 362 6.91 -8.31 -2.66
C LEU A 362 7.09 -9.73 -3.18
N SER A 363 8.06 -9.89 -4.07
CA SER A 363 8.53 -11.19 -4.54
C SER A 363 10.03 -11.34 -4.36
N VAL A 364 10.45 -12.58 -4.18
CA VAL A 364 11.83 -12.94 -3.83
C VAL A 364 12.28 -14.10 -4.69
N TRP A 365 13.49 -13.98 -5.24
CA TRP A 365 14.13 -15.04 -6.01
C TRP A 365 15.52 -15.33 -5.46
N GLU A 366 15.88 -16.61 -5.44
CA GLU A 366 17.26 -17.06 -5.26
C GLU A 366 18.06 -16.80 -6.55
N ASN A 367 19.28 -16.32 -6.39
CA ASN A 367 20.26 -16.25 -7.46
C ASN A 367 20.79 -17.67 -7.75
N PRO A 368 20.66 -18.20 -8.99
CA PRO A 368 21.19 -19.51 -9.34
C PRO A 368 22.71 -19.65 -9.20
N HIS A 369 23.45 -18.54 -9.23
CA HIS A 369 24.91 -18.50 -9.12
C HIS A 369 25.36 -17.46 -8.09
N PRO A 370 25.15 -17.70 -6.78
CA PRO A 370 25.44 -16.72 -5.73
C PRO A 370 26.94 -16.43 -5.58
N ASP A 371 27.80 -17.36 -6.00
CA ASP A 371 29.26 -17.20 -5.99
C ASP A 371 29.78 -16.29 -7.10
N LYS A 372 28.96 -16.01 -8.13
CA LYS A 372 29.32 -15.17 -9.27
C LYS A 372 28.91 -13.72 -9.03
N GLN A 373 29.74 -12.80 -9.50
CA GLN A 373 29.41 -11.39 -9.46
C GLN A 373 28.40 -11.08 -10.58
N VAL A 374 27.22 -10.61 -10.20
CA VAL A 374 26.23 -10.04 -11.10
C VAL A 374 26.71 -8.65 -11.50
N ALA A 375 26.87 -8.43 -12.80
CA ALA A 375 27.25 -7.14 -13.36
C ALA A 375 26.03 -6.21 -13.41
N ALA A 376 24.95 -6.68 -14.03
CA ALA A 376 23.73 -5.91 -14.25
C ALA A 376 22.48 -6.81 -14.22
N LEU A 377 21.33 -6.16 -14.19
CA LEU A 377 20.01 -6.76 -14.24
C LEU A 377 19.16 -6.05 -15.30
N ASP A 378 18.43 -6.83 -16.09
CA ASP A 378 17.40 -6.31 -16.99
C ASP A 378 16.02 -6.63 -16.42
N PHE A 379 15.06 -5.74 -16.63
CA PHE A 379 13.65 -5.97 -16.37
C PHE A 379 12.91 -6.10 -17.70
N VAL A 380 12.32 -7.26 -17.96
CA VAL A 380 11.82 -7.65 -19.29
C VAL A 380 10.38 -8.12 -19.19
N SER A 381 9.51 -7.60 -20.05
CA SER A 381 8.11 -7.99 -20.20
C SER A 381 8.00 -9.16 -21.17
N SER A 382 6.99 -10.01 -20.97
CA SER A 382 6.67 -11.06 -21.94
C SER A 382 6.06 -10.48 -23.23
N MET A 383 5.47 -9.29 -23.17
CA MET A 383 4.79 -8.58 -24.26
C MET A 383 3.62 -9.33 -24.94
N ASP A 384 3.20 -10.46 -24.39
CA ASP A 384 2.13 -11.33 -24.93
C ASP A 384 0.88 -11.38 -24.04
N THR A 385 0.86 -10.64 -22.93
CA THR A 385 -0.29 -10.51 -22.03
C THR A 385 -0.74 -9.06 -21.90
N GLU A 386 -1.96 -8.86 -21.38
CA GLU A 386 -2.52 -7.55 -21.05
C GLU A 386 -1.83 -6.88 -19.85
N ALA A 387 -1.34 -7.69 -18.91
CA ALA A 387 -0.69 -7.22 -17.71
C ALA A 387 0.64 -6.52 -18.06
N ALA A 388 0.79 -5.27 -17.63
CA ALA A 388 1.99 -4.47 -17.85
C ALA A 388 2.78 -4.35 -16.54
N PRO A 389 3.86 -5.14 -16.34
CA PRO A 389 4.63 -5.12 -15.11
C PRO A 389 5.28 -3.76 -14.87
N PHE A 390 5.30 -3.33 -13.62
CA PHE A 390 6.06 -2.17 -13.18
C PHE A 390 6.74 -2.41 -11.84
N CYS A 391 7.89 -1.78 -11.63
CA CYS A 391 8.67 -1.88 -10.41
C CYS A 391 8.94 -0.49 -9.83
N VAL A 392 8.86 -0.38 -8.50
CA VAL A 392 9.13 0.87 -7.77
C VAL A 392 10.43 0.84 -6.98
N ALA A 393 10.90 -0.35 -6.59
CA ALA A 393 12.15 -0.55 -5.88
C ALA A 393 12.66 -1.99 -6.04
N LEU A 394 13.98 -2.14 -6.12
CA LEU A 394 14.69 -3.41 -6.07
C LEU A 394 15.68 -3.40 -4.91
N THR A 395 15.86 -4.54 -4.26
CA THR A 395 16.87 -4.74 -3.22
C THR A 395 17.53 -6.08 -3.44
N VAL A 396 18.85 -6.12 -3.33
CA VAL A 396 19.60 -7.37 -3.38
C VAL A 396 20.09 -7.71 -1.99
N GLU A 397 20.27 -8.99 -1.72
CA GLU A 397 20.91 -9.48 -0.51
C GLU A 397 22.28 -10.06 -0.83
N GLU A 398 23.27 -9.67 -0.04
CA GLU A 398 24.60 -10.27 -0.01
C GLU A 398 24.65 -11.27 1.16
N LEU A 399 25.13 -12.50 0.93
CA LEU A 399 25.45 -13.40 2.05
C LEU A 399 26.54 -12.75 2.90
N GLU A 400 26.34 -12.72 4.22
CA GLU A 400 27.44 -12.38 5.11
C GLU A 400 28.55 -13.43 4.91
N SER A 401 29.76 -12.94 4.61
CA SER A 401 30.92 -13.83 4.59
C SER A 401 31.14 -14.35 6.02
N PRO A 402 31.27 -15.67 6.22
CA PRO A 402 31.43 -16.26 7.56
C PRO A 402 32.66 -15.75 8.31
#